data_AF-A9GMM3-F1
#
_entry.id   AF-A9GMM3-F1
#
_cell.length_a   1.000
_cell.length_b   1.000
_cell.length_c   1.000
_cell.angle_alpha   90.00
_cell.angle_beta   90.00
_cell.angle_gamma   90.00
#
_symmetry.space_group_name_H-M   'P 1'
#
loop_
_entity.id
_entity.type
_entity.pdbx_description
1 polymer ?
#
loop_
_entity_poly.entity_id
_entity_poly.type
_entity_poly.pdbx_seq_one_letter_code
_entity_poly.pdbx_strand_id
1 'polypeptide(L)'
;MRVRHVMITAAIAGLFAACAGAESDGGKIERPVYGTVCEARCACEDCSGDKEGLCEAEEEAAAKRAEERCQDEHAAYIDCVRLEGRCVDGHYLAEVCDDHAAALLDCLDPTGHCPSAGDGICDEPQGTGKCPAGTDPADCLSPCPLTGNGTCDEPEGTGRCEEGTDVDDCKLASCDRVRDGVCDEPEGTGRCEEGTDVADCAAGAPCASTNNGECDEPEGTGLCEEGTDLADCNATLACDDLDECGSDTSGCVGCAVQGSCADELDACALNDDCILFARCAVTCKDGDDACFTACMDGHPDGAQLYLDYDTCVNCDECYYSCGNASILGC
;
A
#
# COMPACT_ATOMS: atom_id res chain seq x y z
N MET A 1 -29.06 -30.57 8.51
CA MET A 1 -29.28 -29.11 8.55
C MET A 1 -27.94 -28.47 8.83
N ARG A 2 -27.29 -27.88 7.83
CA ARG A 2 -26.05 -27.11 7.99
C ARG A 2 -26.29 -25.71 7.47
N VAL A 3 -25.96 -24.75 8.32
CA VAL A 3 -26.14 -23.31 8.16
C VAL A 3 -25.05 -22.76 7.24
N ARG A 4 -25.42 -21.74 6.48
CA ARG A 4 -24.65 -20.98 5.48
C ARG A 4 -23.38 -20.35 6.05
N HIS A 5 -22.38 -20.13 5.20
CA HIS A 5 -21.55 -18.92 5.20
C HIS A 5 -21.55 -18.39 3.76
N VAL A 6 -21.99 -17.14 3.59
CA VAL A 6 -21.90 -16.37 2.34
C VAL A 6 -20.72 -15.43 2.56
N MET A 7 -19.64 -15.60 1.80
CA MET A 7 -18.59 -14.59 1.71
C MET A 7 -19.08 -13.44 0.83
N ILE A 8 -18.99 -12.23 1.34
CA ILE A 8 -19.08 -10.98 0.60
C ILE A 8 -17.63 -10.55 0.39
N THR A 9 -17.14 -10.65 -0.84
CA THR A 9 -15.87 -10.04 -1.26
C THR A 9 -16.25 -8.84 -2.11
N ALA A 10 -15.93 -7.64 -1.61
CA ALA A 10 -16.08 -6.39 -2.36
C ALA A 10 -15.02 -6.37 -3.48
N ALA A 11 -15.47 -6.22 -4.73
CA ALA A 11 -14.60 -5.94 -5.86
C ALA A 11 -14.46 -4.41 -5.96
N ILE A 12 -13.25 -3.92 -5.72
CA ILE A 12 -12.81 -2.57 -6.11
C ILE A 12 -11.74 -2.77 -7.19
N ALA A 13 -11.82 -1.92 -8.21
CA ALA A 13 -10.87 -1.66 -9.30
C ALA A 13 -10.91 -2.60 -10.52
N GLY A 14 -11.23 -2.00 -11.66
CA GLY A 14 -10.87 -2.51 -12.99
C GLY A 14 -11.70 -1.92 -14.13
N LEU A 15 -11.17 -0.95 -14.89
CA LEU A 15 -10.49 -1.19 -16.18
C LEU A 15 -10.51 0.05 -17.11
N PHE A 16 -9.30 0.42 -17.55
CA PHE A 16 -8.99 1.34 -18.64
C PHE A 16 -9.46 0.80 -20.01
N ALA A 17 -9.98 1.67 -20.89
CA ALA A 17 -9.92 1.50 -22.35
C ALA A 17 -10.17 2.81 -23.14
N ALA A 18 -9.15 3.22 -23.90
CA ALA A 18 -9.10 3.99 -25.15
C ALA A 18 -10.21 5.03 -25.51
N CYS A 19 -9.84 6.32 -25.47
CA CYS A 19 -10.62 7.41 -26.08
C CYS A 19 -10.17 7.72 -27.53
N ALA A 20 -11.10 7.67 -28.49
CA ALA A 20 -10.98 8.30 -29.81
C ALA A 20 -11.73 9.64 -29.79
N GLY A 21 -11.02 10.75 -29.99
CA GLY A 21 -11.57 12.10 -29.88
C GLY A 21 -12.53 12.49 -31.00
N ALA A 22 -13.67 13.07 -30.63
CA ALA A 22 -14.60 13.75 -31.54
C ALA A 22 -14.54 15.27 -31.34
N GLU A 23 -14.39 16.02 -32.43
CA GLU A 23 -14.35 17.48 -32.48
C GLU A 23 -15.71 18.12 -32.10
N SER A 24 -15.68 19.14 -31.23
CA SER A 24 -16.88 19.86 -30.74
C SER A 24 -17.08 21.18 -31.50
N ASP A 25 -18.23 21.30 -32.18
CA ASP A 25 -18.70 22.52 -32.84
C ASP A 25 -19.57 23.36 -31.89
N GLY A 26 -19.42 24.68 -31.92
CA GLY A 26 -19.80 25.67 -30.89
C GLY A 26 -21.29 25.98 -30.75
N GLY A 27 -22.13 24.95 -30.59
CA GLY A 27 -23.54 25.08 -30.21
C GLY A 27 -23.72 25.28 -28.70
N LYS A 28 -24.78 26.00 -28.29
CA LYS A 28 -25.19 26.04 -26.88
C LYS A 28 -25.45 24.60 -26.42
N ILE A 29 -24.59 24.09 -25.55
CA ILE A 29 -24.71 22.73 -25.02
C ILE A 29 -25.90 22.73 -24.05
N GLU A 30 -27.06 22.32 -24.55
CA GLU A 30 -28.12 21.84 -23.68
C GLU A 30 -27.57 20.61 -22.96
N ARG A 31 -27.46 20.68 -21.63
CA ARG A 31 -26.96 19.55 -20.84
C ARG A 31 -27.95 18.39 -21.00
N PRO A 32 -27.50 17.21 -21.48
CA PRO A 32 -28.36 16.06 -21.56
C PRO A 32 -28.84 15.71 -20.15
N VAL A 33 -30.15 15.48 -20.01
CA VAL A 33 -30.75 14.97 -18.77
C VAL A 33 -30.92 13.48 -18.97
N TYR A 34 -30.16 12.70 -18.20
CA TYR A 34 -30.19 11.25 -18.25
C TYR A 34 -31.30 10.69 -17.35
N GLY A 35 -31.88 9.55 -17.72
CA GLY A 35 -32.92 8.84 -16.97
C GLY A 35 -32.39 8.18 -15.70
N THR A 36 -31.14 7.73 -15.70
CA THR A 36 -30.45 7.07 -14.56
C THR A 36 -29.01 7.53 -14.44
N VAL A 37 -28.36 7.23 -13.31
CA VAL A 37 -26.91 7.44 -13.13
C VAL A 37 -26.13 6.59 -14.12
N CYS A 38 -26.57 5.36 -14.35
CA CYS A 38 -25.96 4.45 -15.31
C CYS A 38 -26.01 4.98 -16.74
N GLU A 39 -27.13 5.55 -17.17
CA GLU A 39 -27.23 6.16 -18.50
C GLU A 39 -26.25 7.35 -18.64
N ALA A 40 -26.12 8.17 -17.59
CA ALA A 40 -25.19 9.30 -17.57
C ALA A 40 -23.72 8.86 -17.67
N ARG A 41 -23.35 7.83 -16.91
CA ARG A 41 -21.99 7.27 -16.89
C ARG A 41 -21.66 6.50 -18.17
N CYS A 42 -22.59 5.69 -18.66
CA CYS A 42 -22.43 4.92 -19.90
C CYS A 42 -22.30 5.83 -21.12
N ALA A 43 -23.05 6.93 -21.16
CA ALA A 43 -22.91 7.94 -22.22
C ALA A 43 -21.54 8.64 -22.20
N CYS A 44 -20.87 8.63 -21.05
CA CYS A 44 -19.56 9.25 -20.86
C CYS A 44 -18.40 8.32 -21.24
N GLU A 45 -18.50 7.05 -20.81
CA GLU A 45 -17.44 6.05 -20.88
C GLU A 45 -17.58 5.12 -22.12
N ASP A 46 -18.55 5.35 -22.99
CA ASP A 46 -18.88 4.50 -24.15
C ASP A 46 -19.07 3.03 -23.75
N CYS A 47 -19.92 2.81 -22.74
CA CYS A 47 -20.16 1.46 -22.22
C CYS A 47 -20.80 0.55 -23.28
N SER A 48 -20.26 -0.67 -23.42
CA SER A 48 -20.93 -1.74 -24.15
C SER A 48 -22.13 -2.27 -23.34
N GLY A 49 -23.12 -2.88 -24.00
CA GLY A 49 -24.37 -3.31 -23.35
C GLY A 49 -24.22 -4.25 -22.15
N ASP A 50 -23.12 -5.01 -22.05
CA ASP A 50 -22.84 -5.85 -20.88
C ASP A 50 -22.46 -5.01 -19.63
N LYS A 51 -21.86 -3.83 -19.82
CA LYS A 51 -21.50 -2.90 -18.74
C LYS A 51 -22.70 -2.11 -18.22
N GLU A 52 -23.66 -1.81 -19.10
CA GLU A 52 -24.92 -1.15 -18.73
C GLU A 52 -25.71 -2.00 -17.73
N GLY A 53 -25.85 -3.30 -17.99
CA GLY A 53 -26.55 -4.21 -17.09
C GLY A 53 -25.86 -4.43 -15.74
N LEU A 54 -24.52 -4.34 -15.69
CA LEU A 54 -23.77 -4.38 -14.42
C LEU A 54 -24.01 -3.12 -13.59
N CYS A 55 -23.99 -1.95 -14.23
CA CYS A 55 -24.26 -0.69 -13.56
C CYS A 55 -25.68 -0.66 -12.97
N GLU A 56 -26.70 -1.05 -13.73
CA GLU A 56 -28.09 -1.09 -13.23
C GLU A 56 -28.24 -2.02 -12.01
N ALA A 57 -27.56 -3.16 -12.01
CA ALA A 57 -27.56 -4.09 -10.88
C ALA A 57 -26.86 -3.50 -9.64
N GLU A 58 -25.81 -2.71 -9.82
CA GLU A 58 -25.14 -1.98 -8.73
C GLU A 58 -26.04 -0.87 -8.17
N GLU A 59 -26.73 -0.12 -9.02
CA GLU A 59 -27.68 0.92 -8.61
C GLU A 59 -28.85 0.31 -7.83
N GLU A 60 -29.42 -0.81 -8.29
CA GLU A 60 -30.48 -1.52 -7.54
C GLU A 60 -29.96 -2.04 -6.19
N ALA A 61 -28.73 -2.57 -6.15
CA ALA A 61 -28.11 -3.02 -4.92
C ALA A 61 -27.84 -1.87 -3.94
N ALA A 62 -27.38 -0.71 -4.43
CA ALA A 62 -27.18 0.51 -3.64
C ALA A 62 -28.50 1.05 -3.11
N ALA A 63 -29.53 1.14 -3.95
CA ALA A 63 -30.88 1.56 -3.55
C ALA A 63 -31.50 0.62 -2.51
N LYS A 64 -31.19 -0.68 -2.58
CA LYS A 64 -31.65 -1.67 -1.58
C LYS A 64 -30.86 -1.62 -0.28
N ARG A 65 -29.58 -1.22 -0.33
CA ARG A 65 -28.71 -1.00 0.85
C ARG A 65 -29.03 0.31 1.54
N ALA A 66 -29.47 1.33 0.79
CA ALA A 66 -30.12 2.49 1.35
C ALA A 66 -31.39 2.01 2.06
N GLU A 67 -31.28 1.87 3.39
CA GLU A 67 -32.39 1.48 4.25
C GLU A 67 -33.60 2.40 3.98
N GLU A 68 -34.81 1.97 4.33
CA GLU A 68 -36.02 2.82 4.25
C GLU A 68 -35.83 4.20 4.89
N ARG A 69 -34.85 4.33 5.80
CA ARG A 69 -34.49 5.57 6.50
C ARG A 69 -33.71 6.59 5.65
N CYS A 70 -32.98 6.17 4.62
CA CYS A 70 -32.04 7.04 3.87
C CYS A 70 -32.46 7.31 2.42
N GLN A 71 -33.75 7.18 2.14
CA GLN A 71 -34.27 7.33 0.77
C GLN A 71 -34.14 8.77 0.26
N ASP A 72 -34.24 9.76 1.16
CA ASP A 72 -34.17 11.17 0.78
C ASP A 72 -32.73 11.57 0.41
N GLU A 73 -31.74 11.14 1.20
CA GLU A 73 -30.33 11.37 0.93
C GLU A 73 -29.87 10.61 -0.32
N HIS A 74 -30.35 9.37 -0.50
CA HIS A 74 -30.07 8.58 -1.70
C HIS A 74 -30.65 9.26 -2.94
N ALA A 75 -31.91 9.72 -2.88
CA ALA A 75 -32.53 10.43 -4.00
C ALA A 75 -31.79 11.73 -4.32
N ALA A 76 -31.37 12.50 -3.31
CA ALA A 76 -30.62 13.73 -3.50
C ALA A 76 -29.26 13.49 -4.18
N TYR A 77 -28.55 12.44 -3.79
CA TYR A 77 -27.31 12.02 -4.45
C TYR A 77 -27.54 11.63 -5.91
N ILE A 78 -28.52 10.77 -6.19
CA ILE A 78 -28.86 10.34 -7.55
C ILE A 78 -29.26 11.53 -8.44
N ASP A 79 -30.07 12.46 -7.93
CA ASP A 79 -30.49 13.64 -8.66
C ASP A 79 -29.31 14.58 -8.96
N CYS A 80 -28.42 14.81 -7.98
CA CYS A 80 -27.21 15.60 -8.22
C CYS A 80 -26.36 14.96 -9.32
N VAL A 81 -26.10 13.66 -9.23
CA VAL A 81 -25.27 12.96 -10.20
C VAL A 81 -25.88 13.13 -11.60
N ARG A 82 -27.17 12.83 -11.77
CA ARG A 82 -27.87 12.96 -13.07
C ARG A 82 -27.87 14.38 -13.66
N LEU A 83 -27.94 15.41 -12.83
CA LEU A 83 -28.11 16.80 -13.28
C LEU A 83 -26.79 17.57 -13.38
N GLU A 84 -25.83 17.25 -12.53
CA GLU A 84 -24.60 18.02 -12.33
C GLU A 84 -23.31 17.24 -12.63
N GLY A 85 -23.39 15.91 -12.70
CA GLY A 85 -22.28 15.06 -13.13
C GLY A 85 -21.78 15.47 -14.52
N ARG A 86 -20.46 15.38 -14.71
CA ARG A 86 -19.80 15.86 -15.93
C ARG A 86 -18.84 14.83 -16.49
N CYS A 87 -18.73 14.84 -17.82
CA CYS A 87 -17.70 14.08 -18.52
C CYS A 87 -16.42 14.88 -18.63
N VAL A 88 -15.33 14.33 -18.11
CA VAL A 88 -13.98 14.86 -18.27
C VAL A 88 -13.10 13.73 -18.76
N ASP A 89 -12.53 13.90 -19.95
CA ASP A 89 -11.60 12.94 -20.59
C ASP A 89 -12.14 11.50 -20.69
N GLY A 90 -13.44 11.36 -21.00
CA GLY A 90 -14.11 10.06 -21.11
C GLY A 90 -14.45 9.41 -19.77
N HIS A 91 -14.29 10.14 -18.66
CA HIS A 91 -14.65 9.70 -17.32
C HIS A 91 -15.78 10.55 -16.75
N TYR A 92 -16.73 9.87 -16.12
CA TYR A 92 -17.84 10.54 -15.47
C TYR A 92 -17.46 10.94 -14.05
N LEU A 93 -17.33 12.25 -13.81
CA LEU A 93 -16.96 12.83 -12.52
C LEU A 93 -18.21 13.32 -11.78
N ALA A 94 -18.37 12.83 -10.56
CA ALA A 94 -19.44 13.20 -9.63
C ALA A 94 -18.94 14.04 -8.44
N GLU A 95 -17.72 14.60 -8.51
CA GLU A 95 -17.11 15.42 -7.44
C GLU A 95 -17.99 16.60 -7.01
N VAL A 96 -18.80 17.14 -7.93
CA VAL A 96 -19.77 18.22 -7.62
C VAL A 96 -20.85 17.74 -6.64
N CYS A 97 -21.04 16.44 -6.50
CA CYS A 97 -22.03 15.78 -5.66
C CYS A 97 -21.44 15.20 -4.37
N ASP A 98 -20.20 15.53 -4.01
CA ASP A 98 -19.54 15.02 -2.80
C ASP A 98 -20.34 15.36 -1.52
N ASP A 99 -20.96 16.54 -1.43
CA ASP A 99 -21.82 16.91 -0.31
C ASP A 99 -23.03 15.97 -0.15
N HIS A 100 -23.64 15.56 -1.28
CA HIS A 100 -24.76 14.62 -1.28
C HIS A 100 -24.31 13.19 -0.99
N ALA A 101 -23.13 12.80 -1.47
CA ALA A 101 -22.52 11.51 -1.16
C ALA A 101 -22.21 11.39 0.34
N ALA A 102 -21.64 12.44 0.93
CA ALA A 102 -21.37 12.51 2.37
C ALA A 102 -22.66 12.42 3.20
N ALA A 103 -23.71 13.15 2.81
CA ALA A 103 -25.01 13.08 3.49
C ALA A 103 -25.64 11.68 3.43
N LEU A 104 -25.55 11.01 2.27
CA LEU A 104 -25.99 9.62 2.13
C LEU A 104 -25.18 8.69 3.02
N LEU A 105 -23.85 8.80 3.01
CA LEU A 105 -22.97 7.98 3.85
C LEU A 105 -23.25 8.16 5.35
N ASP A 106 -23.44 9.40 5.80
CA ASP A 106 -23.80 9.74 7.19
C ASP A 106 -25.14 9.08 7.59
N CYS A 107 -26.13 9.06 6.69
CA CYS A 107 -27.39 8.39 6.97
C CYS A 107 -27.26 6.86 7.04
N LEU A 108 -26.46 6.26 6.15
CA LEU A 108 -26.26 4.81 6.06
C LEU A 108 -25.49 4.27 7.28
N ASP A 109 -24.52 5.03 7.79
CA ASP A 109 -23.77 4.69 9.00
C ASP A 109 -23.71 5.88 9.98
N PRO A 110 -24.82 6.17 10.69
CA PRO A 110 -24.91 7.29 11.62
C PRO A 110 -24.09 7.08 12.90
N THR A 111 -23.42 5.94 13.03
CA THR A 111 -22.59 5.58 14.18
C THR A 111 -21.09 5.65 13.88
N GLY A 112 -20.69 5.90 12.64
CA GLY A 112 -19.30 5.81 12.20
C GLY A 112 -18.56 7.13 12.06
N HIS A 113 -19.23 8.29 12.04
CA HIS A 113 -18.57 9.55 11.69
C HIS A 113 -18.80 10.65 12.74
N CYS A 114 -17.70 11.06 13.38
CA CYS A 114 -17.61 12.30 14.10
C CYS A 114 -17.62 13.47 13.07
N PRO A 115 -18.48 14.49 13.19
CA PRO A 115 -18.50 15.64 12.27
C PRO A 115 -17.18 16.43 12.24
N SER A 116 -16.33 16.26 13.25
CA SER A 116 -14.98 16.81 13.32
C SER A 116 -13.89 15.88 12.79
N ALA A 117 -14.21 14.67 12.32
CA ALA A 117 -13.19 13.77 11.77
C ALA A 117 -12.45 14.40 10.58
N GLY A 118 -11.14 14.55 10.73
CA GLY A 118 -10.24 15.18 9.76
C GLY A 118 -10.13 16.70 9.87
N ASP A 119 -10.58 17.30 10.98
CA ASP A 119 -10.44 18.75 11.23
C ASP A 119 -9.12 19.12 11.93
N GLY A 120 -8.31 18.11 12.26
CA GLY A 120 -7.00 18.24 12.91
C GLY A 120 -7.06 18.37 14.44
N ILE A 121 -8.22 18.17 15.06
CA ILE A 121 -8.41 18.25 16.52
C ILE A 121 -9.02 16.94 17.04
N CYS A 122 -8.22 16.16 17.78
CA CYS A 122 -8.74 14.94 18.43
C CYS A 122 -9.80 15.28 19.49
N ASP A 123 -11.05 14.85 19.27
CA ASP A 123 -12.23 15.28 20.04
C ASP A 123 -12.75 14.25 21.08
N GLU A 124 -11.99 13.17 21.31
CA GLU A 124 -12.31 11.99 22.15
C GLU A 124 -11.86 12.12 23.62
N PRO A 125 -11.79 11.13 24.54
CA PRO A 125 -11.64 11.43 25.98
C PRO A 125 -10.32 12.11 26.44
N GLN A 126 -9.50 12.61 25.51
CA GLN A 126 -8.45 13.63 25.69
C GLN A 126 -8.74 14.96 24.93
N GLY A 127 -10.01 15.22 24.56
CA GLY A 127 -10.51 16.25 23.65
C GLY A 127 -11.86 16.88 24.10
N THR A 128 -12.58 17.56 23.21
CA THR A 128 -13.73 18.42 23.60
C THR A 128 -15.00 17.69 24.03
N GLY A 129 -15.05 16.35 23.89
CA GLY A 129 -16.16 15.50 24.32
C GLY A 129 -17.39 15.61 23.41
N LYS A 130 -17.20 16.03 22.15
CA LYS A 130 -18.27 16.14 21.16
C LYS A 130 -18.58 14.83 20.45
N CYS A 131 -17.64 13.88 20.47
CA CYS A 131 -17.79 12.61 19.76
C CYS A 131 -17.74 11.39 20.69
N PRO A 132 -18.46 10.30 20.37
CA PRO A 132 -18.34 9.02 21.06
C PRO A 132 -16.90 8.48 21.01
N ALA A 133 -16.46 7.76 22.04
CA ALA A 133 -15.13 7.15 22.04
C ALA A 133 -14.98 6.10 20.91
N GLY A 134 -13.90 6.19 20.12
CA GLY A 134 -13.57 5.36 18.96
C GLY A 134 -14.13 5.82 17.59
N THR A 135 -14.75 7.00 17.49
CA THR A 135 -15.38 7.58 16.29
C THR A 135 -14.68 8.79 15.66
N ASP A 136 -13.60 9.30 16.27
CA ASP A 136 -12.66 10.29 15.68
C ASP A 136 -11.22 9.75 15.53
N PRO A 137 -11.01 8.54 14.96
CA PRO A 137 -9.67 7.98 14.85
C PRO A 137 -8.81 8.75 13.84
N ALA A 138 -9.38 9.47 12.88
CA ALA A 138 -8.61 10.15 11.84
C ALA A 138 -7.65 11.21 12.41
N ASP A 139 -8.12 11.99 13.39
CA ASP A 139 -7.30 13.01 14.06
C ASP A 139 -6.58 12.45 15.30
N CYS A 140 -7.13 11.39 15.93
CA CYS A 140 -6.53 10.75 17.10
C CYS A 140 -5.51 9.63 16.77
N LEU A 141 -5.30 9.30 15.50
CA LEU A 141 -4.26 8.34 15.07
C LEU A 141 -2.85 8.94 15.10
N SER A 142 -2.71 10.25 15.33
CA SER A 142 -1.43 10.84 15.72
C SER A 142 -1.28 10.74 17.24
N PRO A 143 -0.19 10.16 17.77
CA PRO A 143 -0.08 9.75 19.18
C PRO A 143 0.00 10.93 20.18
N CYS A 144 0.06 12.17 19.70
CA CYS A 144 0.05 13.39 20.51
C CYS A 144 -0.89 14.43 19.86
N PRO A 145 -1.88 15.01 20.57
CA PRO A 145 -2.80 16.01 20.01
C PRO A 145 -2.14 17.37 19.69
N LEU A 146 -0.82 17.48 19.90
CA LEU A 146 -0.01 18.67 19.70
C LEU A 146 0.99 18.52 18.54
N THR A 147 1.05 17.36 17.87
CA THR A 147 1.93 17.15 16.72
C THR A 147 1.69 18.19 15.62
N GLY A 148 2.72 18.96 15.25
CA GLY A 148 2.68 19.91 14.14
C GLY A 148 2.24 21.33 14.54
N ASN A 149 2.23 21.66 15.83
CA ASN A 149 1.90 22.98 16.34
C ASN A 149 3.07 23.98 16.28
N GLY A 150 4.27 23.51 15.94
CA GLY A 150 5.51 24.27 15.88
C GLY A 150 6.26 24.42 17.22
N THR A 151 5.89 23.63 18.24
CA THR A 151 6.53 23.61 19.56
C THR A 151 6.79 22.16 19.97
N CYS A 152 8.04 21.85 20.34
CA CYS A 152 8.41 20.53 20.85
C CYS A 152 7.97 20.39 22.33
N ASP A 153 7.00 19.50 22.60
CA ASP A 153 6.25 19.39 23.86
C ASP A 153 6.45 18.05 24.63
N GLU A 154 7.40 17.21 24.18
CA GLU A 154 7.76 15.89 24.75
C GLU A 154 8.66 15.94 26.01
N PRO A 155 9.08 14.84 26.70
CA PRO A 155 9.32 14.89 28.16
C PRO A 155 10.61 15.56 28.68
N GLU A 156 11.26 16.45 27.90
CA GLU A 156 12.05 17.58 28.45
C GLU A 156 11.64 18.98 27.92
N GLY A 157 10.53 19.03 27.18
CA GLY A 157 9.58 20.14 26.96
C GLY A 157 8.37 20.07 27.91
N THR A 158 7.22 20.65 27.53
CA THR A 158 6.13 21.03 28.47
C THR A 158 5.40 19.90 29.23
N GLY A 159 5.76 18.63 28.98
CA GLY A 159 5.27 17.45 29.70
C GLY A 159 3.85 17.05 29.32
N ARG A 160 3.44 17.32 28.08
CA ARG A 160 2.06 17.14 27.60
C ARG A 160 1.85 15.87 26.78
N CYS A 161 2.89 15.24 26.27
CA CYS A 161 2.82 14.03 25.44
C CYS A 161 3.71 12.89 25.94
N GLU A 162 3.41 11.66 25.49
CA GLU A 162 4.22 10.46 25.77
C GLU A 162 5.54 10.52 24.97
N GLU A 163 6.58 9.86 25.46
CA GLU A 163 7.91 9.83 24.84
C GLU A 163 7.85 9.22 23.42
N GLY A 164 8.40 9.91 22.42
CA GLY A 164 8.46 9.51 21.00
C GLY A 164 7.23 9.81 20.12
N THR A 165 6.26 10.59 20.58
CA THR A 165 4.99 10.94 19.93
C THR A 165 4.86 12.36 19.31
N ASP A 166 5.68 13.34 19.69
CA ASP A 166 5.71 14.74 19.20
C ASP A 166 6.94 15.04 18.31
N VAL A 167 7.38 14.03 17.58
CA VAL A 167 8.63 14.05 16.82
C VAL A 167 8.63 15.05 15.67
N ASP A 168 7.47 15.46 15.16
CA ASP A 168 7.41 16.33 13.96
C ASP A 168 7.76 17.79 14.24
N ASP A 169 7.41 18.31 15.42
CA ASP A 169 7.83 19.64 15.85
C ASP A 169 9.27 19.65 16.36
N CYS A 170 9.70 18.59 17.04
CA CYS A 170 11.09 18.45 17.51
C CYS A 170 12.11 18.29 16.36
N LYS A 171 11.68 17.87 15.17
CA LYS A 171 12.51 17.85 13.95
C LYS A 171 12.85 19.25 13.41
N LEU A 172 12.15 20.30 13.84
CA LEU A 172 12.23 21.65 13.27
C LEU A 172 12.95 22.64 14.20
N ALA A 173 14.24 22.35 14.41
CA ALA A 173 15.36 23.27 14.65
C ALA A 173 15.21 24.36 15.74
N SER A 174 15.86 24.12 16.89
CA SER A 174 16.25 25.19 17.83
C SER A 174 17.76 25.48 17.86
N CYS A 175 18.60 24.69 17.17
CA CYS A 175 20.06 24.87 17.16
C CYS A 175 20.60 25.27 15.77
N ASP A 176 21.59 26.18 15.73
CA ASP A 176 22.24 26.63 14.49
C ASP A 176 23.11 25.56 13.80
N ARG A 177 23.27 24.38 14.41
CA ARG A 177 24.12 23.26 13.94
C ARG A 177 23.35 22.02 13.49
N VAL A 178 22.02 22.05 13.47
CA VAL A 178 21.22 20.94 12.97
C VAL A 178 21.60 20.63 11.52
N ARG A 179 22.03 19.40 11.23
CA ARG A 179 22.50 18.94 9.90
C ARG A 179 23.87 19.47 9.47
N ASP A 180 24.78 19.71 10.41
CA ASP A 180 26.17 20.08 10.11
C ASP A 180 27.09 18.86 9.86
N GLY A 181 26.52 17.65 9.98
CA GLY A 181 27.18 16.38 9.76
C GLY A 181 27.94 15.85 10.97
N VAL A 182 27.71 16.42 12.17
CA VAL A 182 28.29 15.98 13.44
C VAL A 182 27.17 15.76 14.43
N CYS A 183 26.93 14.50 14.82
CA CYS A 183 25.95 14.19 15.85
C CYS A 183 26.30 14.84 17.21
N ASP A 184 25.49 15.80 17.64
CA ASP A 184 25.71 16.57 18.86
C ASP A 184 24.87 16.09 20.09
N GLU A 185 23.84 15.23 19.93
CA GLU A 185 22.90 14.69 20.97
C GLU A 185 22.33 13.30 20.62
N PRO A 186 21.69 12.55 21.54
CA PRO A 186 21.72 12.68 23.00
C PRO A 186 23.09 12.30 23.60
N GLU A 187 23.88 11.52 22.87
CA GLU A 187 25.21 11.05 23.29
C GLU A 187 26.35 11.64 22.44
N GLY A 188 26.02 12.68 21.65
CA GLY A 188 26.95 13.42 20.82
C GLY A 188 27.85 14.40 21.58
N THR A 189 28.33 15.45 20.92
CA THR A 189 29.33 16.35 21.52
C THR A 189 28.76 17.37 22.52
N GLY A 190 27.46 17.36 22.78
CA GLY A 190 26.77 18.19 23.78
C GLY A 190 26.70 19.67 23.40
N ARG A 191 26.63 19.96 22.10
CA ARG A 191 26.66 21.32 21.53
C ARG A 191 25.28 21.88 21.19
N CYS A 192 24.28 21.03 21.05
CA CYS A 192 22.89 21.39 20.91
C CYS A 192 22.08 20.74 22.06
N GLU A 193 20.82 21.13 22.23
CA GLU A 193 19.95 20.65 23.30
C GLU A 193 19.32 19.30 22.92
N GLU A 194 19.21 18.36 23.86
CA GLU A 194 18.78 16.98 23.60
C GLU A 194 17.57 16.88 22.65
N GLY A 195 17.71 16.06 21.60
CA GLY A 195 16.66 15.84 20.59
C GLY A 195 16.66 16.85 19.43
N THR A 196 17.53 17.87 19.43
CA THR A 196 17.48 18.93 18.41
C THR A 196 18.32 18.64 17.17
N ASP A 197 19.38 17.82 17.27
CA ASP A 197 20.23 17.38 16.16
C ASP A 197 20.05 15.90 15.74
N VAL A 198 18.86 15.36 15.94
CA VAL A 198 18.55 13.94 15.63
C VAL A 198 18.76 13.57 14.16
N ALA A 199 18.75 14.54 13.25
CA ALA A 199 18.93 14.29 11.83
C ALA A 199 20.35 13.84 11.47
N ASP A 200 21.38 14.37 12.14
CA ASP A 200 22.76 13.92 11.95
C ASP A 200 23.04 12.61 12.69
N CYS A 201 22.38 12.40 13.82
CA CYS A 201 22.51 11.17 14.60
C CYS A 201 21.78 9.98 13.97
N ALA A 202 20.63 10.21 13.35
CA ALA A 202 19.92 9.21 12.53
C ALA A 202 20.68 8.90 11.22
N ALA A 203 21.52 9.83 10.75
CA ALA A 203 22.41 9.63 9.60
C ALA A 203 23.77 8.98 9.99
N GLY A 204 23.98 8.68 11.28
CA GLY A 204 25.00 7.78 11.79
C GLY A 204 26.28 8.45 12.31
N ALA A 205 26.65 8.12 13.54
CA ALA A 205 28.00 7.57 13.77
C ALA A 205 27.81 6.15 14.28
N PRO A 206 27.66 5.21 13.34
CA PRO A 206 27.36 3.83 13.64
C PRO A 206 28.65 3.17 14.13
N CYS A 207 28.62 1.94 14.65
CA CYS A 207 29.86 1.28 14.99
C CYS A 207 30.80 1.31 13.77
N ALA A 208 32.13 1.30 13.97
CA ALA A 208 33.08 1.46 12.87
C ALA A 208 32.94 0.36 11.78
N SER A 209 32.19 -0.68 12.09
CA SER A 209 31.91 -1.82 11.26
C SER A 209 30.48 -1.87 10.70
N THR A 210 29.63 -0.88 10.94
CA THR A 210 28.28 -0.86 10.35
C THR A 210 28.32 -0.81 8.82
N ASN A 211 27.46 -1.61 8.17
CA ASN A 211 27.38 -1.75 6.70
C ASN A 211 28.72 -2.23 6.09
N ASN A 212 29.46 -3.07 6.79
CA ASN A 212 30.68 -3.69 6.27
C ASN A 212 30.41 -5.05 5.58
N GLY A 213 29.16 -5.53 5.63
CA GLY A 213 28.72 -6.81 5.08
C GLY A 213 28.88 -7.99 6.04
N GLU A 214 29.19 -7.76 7.31
CA GLU A 214 29.23 -8.76 8.38
C GLU A 214 28.29 -8.31 9.50
N CYS A 215 27.29 -9.13 9.85
CA CYS A 215 26.42 -8.83 10.98
C CYS A 215 27.24 -8.82 12.29
N ASP A 216 27.39 -7.65 12.91
CA ASP A 216 28.24 -7.43 14.08
C ASP A 216 27.45 -7.21 15.38
N GLU A 217 26.13 -7.25 15.33
CA GLU A 217 25.17 -7.10 16.43
C GLU A 217 24.88 -8.40 17.21
N PRO A 218 24.01 -8.43 18.24
CA PRO A 218 23.67 -9.69 18.88
C PRO A 218 23.06 -10.68 17.87
N GLU A 219 23.55 -11.93 17.90
CA GLU A 219 23.36 -13.01 16.89
C GLU A 219 24.30 -12.94 15.67
N GLY A 220 25.12 -11.88 15.57
CA GLY A 220 26.29 -11.74 14.72
C GLY A 220 27.63 -11.92 15.47
N THR A 221 28.67 -11.13 15.12
CA THR A 221 29.98 -11.20 15.78
C THR A 221 30.01 -10.53 17.17
N GLY A 222 29.00 -9.71 17.50
CA GLY A 222 28.90 -8.97 18.77
C GLY A 222 29.91 -7.83 18.93
N LEU A 223 30.41 -7.27 17.82
CA LEU A 223 31.29 -6.10 17.79
C LEU A 223 30.52 -4.75 17.85
N CYS A 224 29.21 -4.77 17.63
CA CYS A 224 28.32 -3.62 17.64
C CYS A 224 27.21 -3.78 18.69
N GLU A 225 26.68 -2.64 19.16
CA GLU A 225 25.54 -2.62 20.07
C GLU A 225 24.24 -2.90 19.29
N GLU A 226 23.24 -3.47 19.97
CA GLU A 226 21.95 -3.85 19.37
C GLU A 226 21.28 -2.64 18.67
N GLY A 227 20.91 -2.79 17.40
CA GLY A 227 20.27 -1.78 16.55
C GLY A 227 21.21 -0.83 15.76
N THR A 228 22.53 -0.93 15.91
CA THR A 228 23.55 -0.13 15.21
C THR A 228 24.13 -0.72 13.91
N ASP A 229 23.97 -2.02 13.63
CA ASP A 229 24.39 -2.76 12.43
C ASP A 229 23.26 -3.62 11.83
N LEU A 230 22.02 -3.16 12.01
CA LEU A 230 20.82 -3.89 11.59
C LEU A 230 20.79 -4.16 10.08
N ALA A 231 21.44 -3.33 9.26
CA ALA A 231 21.46 -3.50 7.81
C ALA A 231 22.18 -4.78 7.38
N ASP A 232 23.27 -5.15 8.05
CA ASP A 232 24.00 -6.38 7.78
C ASP A 232 23.35 -7.59 8.48
N CYS A 233 22.62 -7.35 9.59
CA CYS A 233 21.93 -8.39 10.37
C CYS A 233 20.52 -8.73 9.91
N ASN A 234 19.88 -7.85 9.14
CA ASN A 234 18.60 -8.15 8.49
C ASN A 234 18.78 -9.10 7.28
N ALA A 235 20.02 -9.49 6.99
CA ALA A 235 20.38 -10.53 6.02
C ALA A 235 20.53 -11.94 6.63
N THR A 236 20.29 -12.12 7.94
CA THR A 236 20.67 -13.36 8.64
C THR A 236 19.52 -14.11 9.34
N LEU A 237 18.63 -14.67 8.53
CA LEU A 237 18.68 -16.11 8.34
C LEU A 237 18.98 -16.26 6.86
N ALA A 238 20.24 -16.52 6.48
CA ALA A 238 20.50 -16.94 5.11
C ALA A 238 19.53 -18.09 4.86
N CYS A 239 18.61 -17.93 3.91
CA CYS A 239 17.54 -18.91 3.73
C CYS A 239 18.12 -20.33 3.57
N ASP A 240 19.36 -20.39 3.08
CA ASP A 240 20.19 -21.56 2.93
C ASP A 240 20.52 -22.35 4.21
N ASP A 241 20.42 -21.76 5.40
CA ASP A 241 20.71 -22.40 6.70
C ASP A 241 19.50 -23.20 7.25
N LEU A 242 18.39 -23.25 6.52
CA LEU A 242 17.19 -24.00 6.93
C LEU A 242 17.31 -25.52 6.75
N ASP A 243 18.41 -26.01 6.16
CA ASP A 243 18.74 -27.43 5.90
C ASP A 243 17.67 -28.21 5.08
N GLU A 244 16.63 -27.53 4.60
CA GLU A 244 15.55 -28.05 3.77
C GLU A 244 15.21 -27.01 2.70
N CYS A 245 15.33 -27.39 1.41
CA CYS A 245 14.91 -26.56 0.29
C CYS A 245 13.45 -26.07 0.43
N GLY A 246 12.55 -26.94 0.91
CA GLY A 246 11.17 -26.57 1.25
C GLY A 246 10.26 -26.30 0.04
N SER A 247 9.32 -25.37 0.18
CA SER A 247 8.34 -24.94 -0.82
C SER A 247 8.14 -23.42 -0.76
N ASP A 248 7.30 -22.88 -1.63
CA ASP A 248 6.80 -21.48 -1.58
C ASP A 248 6.33 -20.95 -0.20
N THR A 249 6.05 -21.84 0.76
CA THR A 249 5.54 -21.48 2.10
C THR A 249 6.38 -22.05 3.24
N SER A 250 7.48 -22.74 2.95
CA SER A 250 8.33 -23.38 3.98
C SER A 250 9.77 -23.61 3.51
N GLY A 251 10.70 -23.79 4.45
CA GLY A 251 12.12 -24.03 4.13
C GLY A 251 12.77 -22.85 3.39
N CYS A 252 13.89 -23.13 2.71
CA CYS A 252 14.68 -22.09 2.06
C CYS A 252 13.91 -21.32 0.99
N VAL A 253 13.19 -22.02 0.11
CA VAL A 253 12.39 -21.39 -0.95
C VAL A 253 11.36 -20.43 -0.35
N GLY A 254 10.66 -20.83 0.72
CA GLY A 254 9.66 -19.99 1.38
C GLY A 254 10.25 -18.74 2.02
N CYS A 255 11.46 -18.86 2.56
CA CYS A 255 12.23 -17.74 3.10
C CYS A 255 12.65 -16.77 1.97
N ALA A 256 13.23 -17.30 0.89
CA ALA A 256 13.72 -16.50 -0.24
C ALA A 256 12.59 -15.72 -0.92
N VAL A 257 11.45 -16.37 -1.20
CA VAL A 257 10.31 -15.73 -1.88
C VAL A 257 9.54 -14.73 -1.01
N GLN A 258 9.64 -14.82 0.31
CA GLN A 258 9.05 -13.83 1.23
C GLN A 258 10.04 -12.71 1.57
N GLY A 259 11.32 -12.90 1.25
CA GLY A 259 12.42 -11.99 1.52
C GLY A 259 13.03 -11.46 0.24
N SER A 260 14.29 -11.79 0.00
CA SER A 260 15.14 -11.18 -1.03
C SER A 260 14.75 -11.49 -2.47
N CYS A 261 14.05 -12.60 -2.75
CA CYS A 261 13.61 -12.97 -4.10
C CYS A 261 12.15 -12.62 -4.40
N ALA A 262 11.51 -11.81 -3.55
CA ALA A 262 10.12 -11.41 -3.74
C ALA A 262 9.92 -10.57 -5.02
N ASP A 263 10.87 -9.69 -5.34
CA ASP A 263 10.79 -8.80 -6.50
C ASP A 263 10.86 -9.57 -7.83
N GLU A 264 11.75 -10.56 -7.94
CA GLU A 264 11.87 -11.43 -9.12
C GLU A 264 10.62 -12.30 -9.28
N LEU A 265 10.06 -12.80 -8.18
CA LEU A 265 8.82 -13.56 -8.19
C LEU A 265 7.65 -12.69 -8.69
N ASP A 266 7.51 -11.48 -8.16
CA ASP A 266 6.45 -10.55 -8.58
C ASP A 266 6.61 -10.12 -10.04
N ALA A 267 7.84 -9.86 -10.49
CA ALA A 267 8.13 -9.55 -11.89
C ALA A 267 7.70 -10.69 -12.83
N CYS A 268 7.95 -11.96 -12.45
CA CYS A 268 7.45 -13.11 -13.19
C CYS A 268 5.92 -13.26 -13.08
N ALA A 269 5.35 -13.11 -11.89
CA ALA A 269 3.91 -13.31 -11.65
C ALA A 269 3.02 -12.27 -12.36
N LEU A 270 3.54 -11.07 -12.61
CA LEU A 270 2.85 -10.01 -13.35
C LEU A 270 3.05 -10.09 -14.88
N ASN A 271 3.89 -11.02 -15.36
CA ASN A 271 4.19 -11.19 -16.77
C ASN A 271 3.52 -12.46 -17.35
N ASP A 272 2.58 -12.28 -18.28
CA ASP A 272 1.86 -13.39 -18.93
C ASP A 272 2.81 -14.39 -19.63
N ASP A 273 3.92 -13.91 -20.22
CA ASP A 273 4.89 -14.76 -20.90
C ASP A 273 5.66 -15.63 -19.90
N CYS A 274 5.98 -15.11 -18.71
CA CYS A 274 6.63 -15.88 -17.63
C CYS A 274 5.71 -16.99 -17.12
N ILE A 275 4.42 -16.70 -16.93
CA ILE A 275 3.43 -17.71 -16.52
C ILE A 275 3.29 -18.81 -17.59
N LEU A 276 3.27 -18.44 -18.87
CA LEU A 276 3.18 -19.41 -19.98
C LEU A 276 4.46 -20.25 -20.09
N PHE A 277 5.63 -19.63 -19.92
CA PHE A 277 6.91 -20.32 -19.86
C PHE A 277 6.94 -21.32 -18.71
N ALA A 278 6.64 -20.91 -17.48
CA ALA A 278 6.63 -21.77 -16.30
C ALA A 278 5.68 -22.97 -16.49
N ARG A 279 4.48 -22.75 -17.04
CA ARG A 279 3.53 -23.82 -17.38
C ARG A 279 4.04 -24.78 -18.45
N CYS A 280 4.79 -24.29 -19.43
CA CYS A 280 5.43 -25.12 -20.44
C CYS A 280 6.54 -25.97 -19.81
N ALA A 281 7.44 -25.34 -19.06
CA ALA A 281 8.61 -25.97 -18.44
C ALA A 281 8.23 -27.14 -17.52
N VAL A 282 7.20 -26.99 -16.67
CA VAL A 282 6.77 -28.07 -15.75
C VAL A 282 6.19 -29.31 -16.47
N THR A 283 5.89 -29.22 -17.77
CA THR A 283 5.45 -30.38 -18.57
C THR A 283 6.60 -31.15 -19.20
N CYS A 284 7.80 -30.57 -19.22
CA CYS A 284 9.00 -31.24 -19.69
C CYS A 284 9.44 -32.32 -18.70
N LYS A 285 10.02 -33.40 -19.22
CA LYS A 285 10.59 -34.45 -18.37
C LYS A 285 11.98 -34.04 -17.92
N ASP A 286 12.40 -34.51 -16.75
CA ASP A 286 13.77 -34.34 -16.26
C ASP A 286 14.79 -34.79 -17.32
N GLY A 287 15.69 -33.87 -17.71
CA GLY A 287 16.71 -34.08 -18.74
C GLY A 287 16.22 -34.01 -20.19
N ASP A 288 15.00 -33.53 -20.45
CA ASP A 288 14.49 -33.26 -21.80
C ASP A 288 14.83 -31.83 -22.27
N ASP A 289 16.12 -31.59 -22.54
CA ASP A 289 16.64 -30.28 -22.96
C ASP A 289 15.93 -29.72 -24.20
N ALA A 290 15.45 -30.60 -25.09
CA ALA A 290 14.76 -30.21 -26.31
C ALA A 290 13.36 -29.62 -26.02
N CYS A 291 12.64 -30.22 -25.06
CA CYS A 291 11.38 -29.68 -24.58
C CYS A 291 11.59 -28.31 -23.93
N PHE A 292 12.59 -28.20 -23.04
CA PHE A 292 12.87 -26.95 -22.33
C PHE A 292 13.30 -25.83 -23.28
N THR A 293 14.19 -26.12 -24.23
CA THR A 293 14.59 -25.17 -25.29
C THR A 293 13.38 -24.70 -26.10
N ALA A 294 12.45 -25.61 -26.45
CA ALA A 294 11.23 -25.23 -27.16
C ALA A 294 10.31 -24.31 -26.33
N CYS A 295 10.27 -24.47 -25.00
CA CYS A 295 9.56 -23.55 -24.11
C CYS A 295 10.23 -22.17 -24.08
N MET A 296 11.57 -22.11 -23.99
CA MET A 296 12.32 -20.84 -24.03
C MET A 296 12.13 -20.11 -25.36
N ASP A 297 12.19 -20.83 -26.48
CA ASP A 297 11.98 -20.26 -27.82
C ASP A 297 10.54 -19.75 -28.03
N GLY A 298 9.56 -20.36 -27.34
CA GLY A 298 8.15 -19.98 -27.39
C GLY A 298 7.80 -18.77 -26.52
N HIS A 299 8.58 -18.53 -25.47
CA HIS A 299 8.34 -17.53 -24.42
C HIS A 299 9.66 -16.87 -23.97
N PRO A 300 10.35 -16.12 -24.85
CA PRO A 300 11.71 -15.65 -24.57
C PRO A 300 11.79 -14.61 -23.45
N ASP A 301 10.80 -13.72 -23.35
CA ASP A 301 10.77 -12.68 -22.32
C ASP A 301 10.40 -13.30 -20.96
N GLY A 302 9.44 -14.23 -20.97
CA GLY A 302 9.05 -15.02 -19.81
C GLY A 302 10.15 -15.94 -19.30
N ALA A 303 10.91 -16.54 -20.20
CA ALA A 303 12.05 -17.39 -19.86
C ALA A 303 13.11 -16.60 -19.08
N GLN A 304 13.43 -15.38 -19.50
CA GLN A 304 14.43 -14.58 -18.79
C GLN A 304 13.98 -14.25 -17.36
N LEU A 305 12.74 -13.77 -17.18
CA LEU A 305 12.20 -13.45 -15.85
C LEU A 305 12.15 -14.68 -14.94
N TYR A 306 11.80 -15.84 -15.49
CA TYR A 306 11.80 -17.08 -14.72
C TYR A 306 13.21 -17.50 -14.32
N LEU A 307 14.21 -17.30 -15.19
CA LEU A 307 15.61 -17.61 -14.87
C LEU A 307 16.21 -16.67 -13.85
N ASP A 308 15.84 -15.39 -13.87
CA ASP A 308 16.25 -14.43 -12.85
C ASP A 308 15.69 -14.86 -11.47
N TYR A 309 14.40 -15.23 -11.43
CA TYR A 309 13.78 -15.81 -10.24
C TYR A 309 14.42 -17.13 -9.77
N ASP A 310 14.64 -18.08 -10.69
CA ASP A 310 15.27 -19.37 -10.39
C ASP A 310 16.70 -19.20 -9.86
N THR A 311 17.45 -18.24 -10.43
CA THR A 311 18.82 -17.92 -9.99
C THR A 311 18.80 -17.32 -8.59
N CYS A 312 17.94 -16.34 -8.32
CA CYS A 312 17.82 -15.75 -6.99
C CYS A 312 17.53 -16.83 -5.94
N VAL A 313 16.51 -17.65 -6.17
CA VAL A 313 16.11 -18.68 -5.20
C VAL A 313 17.16 -19.78 -5.08
N ASN A 314 17.55 -20.44 -6.17
CA ASN A 314 18.35 -21.66 -6.10
C ASN A 314 19.86 -21.44 -6.08
N CYS A 315 20.35 -20.27 -6.47
CA CYS A 315 21.78 -19.98 -6.56
C CYS A 315 22.25 -18.94 -5.56
N ASP A 316 21.46 -17.90 -5.32
CA ASP A 316 21.87 -16.83 -4.42
C ASP A 316 21.41 -17.12 -2.98
N GLU A 317 20.17 -17.59 -2.79
CA GLU A 317 19.58 -17.76 -1.45
C GLU A 317 19.56 -19.21 -0.92
N CYS A 318 19.43 -20.22 -1.79
CA CYS A 318 19.20 -21.62 -1.41
C CYS A 318 20.21 -22.63 -1.97
N TYR A 319 21.43 -22.20 -2.24
CA TYR A 319 22.45 -23.02 -2.89
C TYR A 319 22.69 -24.37 -2.18
N TYR A 320 22.96 -24.36 -0.88
CA TYR A 320 23.24 -25.55 -0.07
C TYR A 320 21.97 -26.35 0.25
N SER A 321 20.89 -25.70 0.65
CA SER A 321 19.60 -26.29 1.05
C SER A 321 18.89 -26.97 -0.11
N CYS A 322 19.00 -26.42 -1.33
CA CYS A 322 18.44 -27.02 -2.56
C CYS A 322 19.46 -27.85 -3.34
N GLY A 323 20.71 -27.93 -2.90
CA GLY A 323 21.74 -28.79 -3.50
C GLY A 323 22.05 -28.45 -4.96
N ASN A 324 22.07 -27.16 -5.30
CA ASN A 324 22.29 -26.62 -6.64
C ASN A 324 21.24 -27.07 -7.68
N ALA A 325 19.99 -27.28 -7.27
CA ALA A 325 18.93 -27.81 -8.11
C ALA A 325 18.34 -26.82 -9.15
N SER A 326 19.04 -25.71 -9.47
CA SER A 326 18.62 -24.83 -10.56
C SER A 326 18.47 -25.60 -11.87
N ILE A 327 17.42 -25.27 -12.64
CA ILE A 327 17.11 -25.93 -13.90
C ILE A 327 18.23 -25.76 -14.94
N LEU A 328 18.95 -24.63 -14.91
CA LEU A 328 20.09 -24.36 -15.79
C LEU A 328 21.45 -24.45 -15.09
N GLY A 329 21.43 -24.75 -13.80
CA GLY A 329 22.61 -24.72 -12.95
C GLY A 329 22.98 -23.31 -12.51
N CYS A 330 23.60 -23.28 -11.34
CA CYS A 330 24.45 -22.19 -10.86
C CYS A 330 25.88 -22.45 -11.37
#